data_AF-A0A9E6BL74-F1
#
_entry.id   AF-A0A9E6BL74-F1
#
_cell.length_a   1.000
_cell.length_b   1.000
_cell.length_c   1.000
_cell.angle_alpha   90.00
_cell.angle_beta   90.00
_cell.angle_gamma   90.00
#
_symmetry.space_group_name_H-M   'P 1'
#
loop_
_entity.id
_entity.type
_entity.pdbx_description
1 polymer ?
#
loop_
_entity_poly.entity_id
_entity_poly.type
_entity_poly.pdbx_seq_one_letter_code
_entity_poly.pdbx_strand_id
1 'polypeptide(L)'
;MKTRGLEARPHGFRSSFRIFVAEQMPEVLPHIAEMCLGHAVAGATELAYQRSDLLNLRHPVMDAWADHVAPASAEVVQLRGGDGGTV
;
A
#
# COMPACT_ATOMS: atom_id res chain seq x y z
N MET A 1 15.74 -13.61 -2.66
CA MET A 1 14.97 -13.01 -3.77
C MET A 1 15.87 -12.95 -5.01
N LYS A 2 15.54 -13.67 -6.10
CA LYS A 2 16.37 -13.68 -7.32
C LYS A 2 16.20 -12.35 -8.07
N THR A 3 17.29 -11.76 -8.54
CA THR A 3 17.30 -10.51 -9.31
C THR A 3 16.70 -10.76 -10.70
N ARG A 4 15.53 -10.18 -10.99
CA ARG A 4 14.88 -10.26 -12.32
C ARG A 4 15.51 -9.31 -13.36
N GLY A 5 16.77 -8.91 -13.18
CA GLY A 5 17.42 -7.88 -14.00
C GLY A 5 16.85 -6.47 -13.82
N LEU A 6 16.06 -6.24 -12.76
CA LEU A 6 15.51 -4.93 -12.42
C LEU A 6 16.52 -4.14 -11.56
N GLU A 7 16.69 -2.86 -11.87
CA GLU A 7 17.59 -1.95 -11.15
C GLU A 7 17.09 -1.68 -9.72
N ALA A 8 15.76 -1.56 -9.55
CA ALA A 8 15.12 -1.39 -8.25
C ALA A 8 14.72 -2.74 -7.62
N ARG A 9 14.86 -2.84 -6.28
CA ARG A 9 14.47 -4.04 -5.51
C ARG A 9 13.19 -3.80 -4.69
N PRO A 10 12.28 -4.79 -4.57
CA PRO A 10 11.12 -4.73 -3.69
C PRO A 10 11.40 -4.36 -2.23
N HIS A 11 12.58 -4.70 -1.70
CA HIS A 11 12.99 -4.27 -0.35
C HIS A 11 13.30 -2.77 -0.31
N GLY A 12 13.92 -2.23 -1.36
CA GLY A 12 14.14 -0.79 -1.52
C GLY A 12 12.81 -0.05 -1.54
N PHE A 13 11.82 -0.55 -2.30
CA PHE A 13 10.50 0.07 -2.39
C PHE A 13 9.76 0.14 -1.05
N ARG A 14 9.76 -0.95 -0.26
CA ARG A 14 9.16 -0.94 1.09
C ARG A 14 9.89 -0.01 2.05
N SER A 15 11.23 0.04 1.98
CA SER A 15 12.03 0.95 2.80
C SER A 15 11.74 2.41 2.44
N SER A 16 11.65 2.73 1.14
CA SER A 16 11.27 4.07 0.67
C SER A 16 9.89 4.49 1.17
N PHE A 17 8.90 3.60 1.11
CA PHE A 17 7.58 3.87 1.70
C PHE A 17 7.67 4.15 3.20
N ARG A 18 8.43 3.35 3.96
CA ARG A 18 8.60 3.55 5.41
C ARG A 18 9.24 4.89 5.76
N ILE A 19 10.25 5.29 5.00
CA ILE A 19 10.92 6.59 5.18
C ILE A 19 9.95 7.72 4.82
N PHE A 20 9.25 7.60 3.68
CA PHE A 20 8.27 8.59 3.25
C PHE A 20 7.21 8.86 4.32
N VAL A 21 6.61 7.81 4.89
CA VAL A 21 5.59 7.99 5.94
C VAL A 21 6.19 8.64 7.18
N ALA A 22 7.41 8.25 7.58
CA ALA A 22 8.07 8.82 8.75
C ALA A 22 8.44 10.31 8.59
N GLU A 23 8.84 10.73 7.40
CA GLU A 23 9.25 12.11 7.11
C GLU A 23 8.06 13.02 6.79
N GLN A 24 7.09 12.52 6.03
CA GLN A 24 6.00 13.34 5.46
C GLN A 24 4.70 13.27 6.24
N MET A 25 4.52 12.24 7.08
CA MET A 25 3.27 11.99 7.83
C MET A 25 3.57 11.58 9.28
N PRO A 26 4.25 12.42 10.08
CA PRO A 26 4.69 12.08 11.44
C PRO A 26 3.55 11.74 12.41
N GLU A 27 2.31 12.12 12.10
CA GLU A 27 1.09 11.76 12.84
C GLU A 27 0.65 10.30 12.64
N VAL A 28 1.13 9.64 11.58
CA VAL A 28 0.78 8.25 11.28
C VAL A 28 1.51 7.32 12.24
N LEU A 29 0.75 6.52 12.99
CA LEU A 29 1.33 5.57 13.92
C LEU A 29 2.12 4.48 13.18
N PRO A 30 3.27 4.02 13.70
CA PRO A 30 4.13 3.05 13.02
C PRO A 30 3.40 1.78 12.56
N HIS A 31 2.43 1.30 13.36
CA HIS A 31 1.65 0.10 13.06
C HIS A 31 0.69 0.30 11.87
N ILE A 32 0.17 1.52 11.65
CA ILE A 32 -0.66 1.84 10.48
C ILE A 32 0.16 1.70 9.20
N ALA A 33 1.38 2.24 9.20
CA ALA A 33 2.28 2.15 8.06
C ALA A 33 2.74 0.70 7.79
N GLU A 34 2.97 -0.12 8.83
CA GLU A 34 3.25 -1.56 8.64
C GLU A 34 2.04 -2.32 8.06
N MET A 35 0.82 -2.01 8.51
CA MET A 35 -0.40 -2.60 7.94
C MET A 35 -0.65 -2.18 6.48
N CYS A 36 -0.22 -0.98 6.07
CA CYS A 36 -0.24 -0.57 4.67
C CYS A 36 0.65 -1.48 3.79
N LEU A 37 1.76 -1.97 4.35
CA LEU A 37 2.64 -2.95 3.70
C LEU A 37 2.11 -4.39 3.77
N GLY A 38 0.98 -4.62 4.43
CA GLY A 38 0.40 -5.95 4.68
C GLY A 38 1.17 -6.76 5.72
N HIS A 39 1.99 -6.11 6.55
CA HIS A 39 2.71 -6.78 7.62
C HIS A 39 1.79 -7.02 8.82
N ALA A 40 1.97 -8.16 9.48
CA ALA A 40 1.36 -8.40 10.79
C ALA A 40 2.12 -7.59 11.84
N VAL A 41 1.41 -6.73 12.56
CA VAL A 41 1.98 -5.81 13.57
C VAL A 41 1.82 -6.30 15.01
N ALA A 42 1.08 -7.38 15.20
CA ALA A 42 0.61 -7.85 16.49
C ALA A 42 0.79 -9.37 16.64
N GLY A 43 1.02 -9.82 17.87
CA GLY A 43 1.01 -11.25 18.20
C GLY A 43 -0.38 -11.87 18.08
N ALA A 44 -0.48 -13.20 18.11
CA ALA A 44 -1.76 -13.92 17.97
C ALA A 44 -2.84 -13.45 18.96
N THR A 45 -2.45 -13.09 20.18
CA THR A 45 -3.35 -12.57 21.22
C THR A 45 -3.87 -11.17 20.90
N GLU A 46 -2.99 -10.27 20.46
CA GLU A 46 -3.36 -8.89 20.12
C GLU A 46 -4.26 -8.85 18.87
N LEU A 47 -3.99 -9.70 17.88
CA LEU A 47 -4.83 -9.88 16.69
C LEU A 47 -6.24 -10.40 17.02
N ALA A 48 -6.41 -11.16 18.10
CA ALA A 48 -7.73 -11.62 18.54
C ALA A 48 -8.62 -10.46 19.01
N TYR A 49 -8.01 -9.41 19.59
CA TYR A 49 -8.70 -8.20 20.03
C TYR A 49 -8.73 -7.12 18.94
N GLN A 50 -7.69 -7.02 18.12
CA GLN A 50 -7.61 -6.08 17.00
C GLN A 50 -8.16 -6.71 15.71
N ARG A 51 -9.49 -6.80 15.64
CA ARG A 51 -10.22 -7.35 14.48
C ARG A 51 -10.46 -6.36 13.35
N SER A 52 -10.17 -5.08 13.58
CA SER A 52 -10.32 -4.03 12.56
C SER A 52 -9.08 -3.99 11.67
N ASP A 53 -9.30 -3.86 10.37
CA ASP A 53 -8.28 -3.66 9.35
C ASP A 53 -7.78 -2.21 9.26
N LEU A 54 -8.40 -1.31 10.03
CA LEU A 54 -8.10 0.12 10.14
C LEU A 54 -8.01 0.82 8.78
N LEU A 55 -8.84 0.41 7.80
CA LEU A 55 -8.82 0.93 6.44
C LEU A 55 -8.93 2.47 6.37
N ASN A 56 -9.77 3.08 7.20
CA ASN A 56 -9.92 4.54 7.24
C ASN A 56 -8.62 5.28 7.60
N LEU A 57 -7.74 4.65 8.38
CA LEU A 57 -6.43 5.22 8.72
C LEU A 57 -5.38 4.88 7.65
N ARG A 58 -5.56 3.79 6.91
CA ARG A 58 -4.63 3.32 5.86
C ARG A 58 -4.84 4.01 4.52
N HIS A 59 -6.09 4.30 4.16
CA HIS A 59 -6.47 5.00 2.92
C HIS A 59 -5.67 6.28 2.68
N PRO A 60 -5.70 7.29 3.58
CA PRO A 60 -5.00 8.55 3.32
C PRO A 60 -3.47 8.38 3.20
N VAL A 61 -2.89 7.37 3.86
CA VAL A 61 -1.45 7.05 3.74
C VAL A 61 -1.12 6.50 2.35
N MET A 62 -1.97 5.62 1.83
CA MET A 62 -1.78 5.03 0.51
C MET A 62 -2.06 6.04 -0.61
N ASP A 63 -3.02 6.95 -0.42
CA ASP A 63 -3.29 8.05 -1.36
C ASP A 63 -2.08 9.00 -1.43
N ALA A 64 -1.57 9.46 -0.28
CA ALA A 64 -0.38 10.33 -0.23
C ALA A 64 0.86 9.66 -0.85
N TRP A 65 1.03 8.35 -0.64
CA TRP A 65 2.09 7.59 -1.27
C TRP A 65 1.91 7.49 -2.78
N ALA A 66 0.69 7.24 -3.26
CA ALA A 66 0.37 7.18 -4.69
C ALA A 66 0.69 8.51 -5.38
N ASP A 67 0.28 9.63 -4.78
CA ASP A 67 0.57 10.97 -5.28
C ASP A 67 2.09 11.24 -5.36
N HIS A 68 2.86 10.72 -4.39
CA HIS A 68 4.31 10.88 -4.37
C HIS A 68 5.03 10.07 -5.47
N VAL A 69 4.65 8.81 -5.68
CA VAL A 69 5.37 7.93 -6.62
C VAL A 69 4.81 7.94 -8.04
N ALA A 70 3.56 8.37 -8.20
CA ALA A 70 2.86 8.41 -9.48
C ALA A 70 2.07 9.73 -9.64
N PRO A 71 2.73 10.91 -9.65
CA PRO A 71 2.07 12.21 -9.70
C PRO A 71 1.38 12.54 -11.05
N ALA A 72 1.54 11.70 -12.07
CA ALA A 72 0.93 11.91 -13.39
C ALA A 72 -0.56 11.52 -13.39
N SER A 73 -1.36 12.20 -14.21
CA SER A 73 -2.77 11.86 -14.43
C SER A 73 -2.91 10.39 -14.82
N ALA A 74 -3.52 9.59 -13.96
CA ALA A 74 -3.80 8.19 -14.26
C ALA A 74 -4.64 8.12 -15.54
N GLU A 75 -4.12 7.41 -16.55
CA GLU A 75 -4.88 7.14 -17.77
C GLU A 75 -5.99 6.14 -17.41
N VAL A 76 -7.24 6.59 -17.42
CA VAL A 76 -8.40 5.71 -17.15
C VAL A 76 -8.57 4.78 -18.35
N VAL A 77 -8.02 3.57 -18.25
CA VAL A 77 -8.19 2.53 -19.27
C VAL A 77 -9.48 1.77 -18.97
N GLN A 78 -10.41 1.77 -19.93
CA GLN A 78 -11.57 0.89 -19.87
C GLN A 78 -11.12 -0.57 -19.91
N LEU A 79 -11.28 -1.28 -18.80
CA LEU A 79 -11.17 -2.73 -18.78
C LEU A 79 -12.28 -3.25 -19.69
N ARG A 80 -11.91 -4.02 -20.73
CA ARG A 80 -12.88 -4.60 -21.68
C ARG A 80 -14.03 -5.23 -20.90
N GLY A 81 -15.19 -4.55 -20.93
CA GLY A 81 -16.44 -5.12 -20.43
C GLY A 81 -16.72 -6.37 -21.24
N GLY A 82 -16.95 -7.49 -20.56
CA GLY A 82 -17.22 -8.75 -21.22
C GLY A 82 -18.35 -8.57 -22.23
N ASP A 83 -18.08 -8.93 -23.47
CA ASP A 83 -19.08 -8.96 -24.54
C ASP A 83 -20.24 -9.84 -24.05
N GLY A 84 -21.33 -9.19 -23.66
CA GLY A 84 -22.63 -9.79 -23.47
C GLY A 84 -23.16 -10.23 -24.83
N GLY A 85 -22.56 -11.30 -25.37
CA GLY A 85 -23.01 -11.99 -26.56
C GLY A 85 -24.41 -12.56 -26.32
N THR A 86 -25.35 -11.94 -27.00
CA THR A 86 -26.77 -12.28 -27.07
C THR A 86 -26.93 -13.71 -27.62
N VAL A 87 -27.74 -14.53 -26.95
CA VAL A 87 -28.34 -15.75 -27.52
C VAL A 87 -29.52 -15.36 -28.39
#